data_AF-A0A5K0YNM2-F1
#
_entry.id   AF-A0A5K0YNM2-F1
#
_cell.length_a   1.000
_cell.length_b   1.000
_cell.length_c   1.000
_cell.angle_alpha   90.00
_cell.angle_beta   90.00
_cell.angle_gamma   90.00
#
_symmetry.space_group_name_H-M   'P 1'
#
loop_
_entity.id
_entity.type
_entity.pdbx_description
1 polymer ?
#
loop_
_entity_poly.entity_id
_entity_poly.type
_entity_poly.pdbx_seq_one_letter_code
_entity_poly.pdbx_strand_id
1 'polypeptide(L)'
;KPNCRLMVTHDDYSVMSKLPREKTSVVTVLRNPLDRVFSTYEFSVEVAARFLVHPNLTSATQMTHKLRSKSRGVSTLDIWPWKYLVPWMREDLFAR
;
A
#
# COMPACT_ATOMS: atom_id res chain seq x y z
N LYS A 1 10.69 -26.75 -5.97
CA LYS A 1 12.17 -26.77 -6.02
C LYS A 1 12.71 -26.30 -4.67
N PRO A 2 13.58 -27.06 -4.00
CA PRO A 2 14.25 -26.57 -2.80
C PRO A 2 14.98 -25.25 -3.12
N ASN A 3 14.94 -24.28 -2.21
CA ASN A 3 15.57 -22.95 -2.32
C ASN A 3 14.95 -21.92 -3.30
N CYS A 4 13.75 -22.16 -3.85
CA CYS A 4 13.03 -21.09 -4.56
C CYS A 4 12.42 -20.06 -3.58
N ARG A 5 12.54 -18.78 -3.89
CA ARG A 5 11.90 -17.68 -3.14
C ARG A 5 10.86 -17.00 -4.02
N LEU A 6 9.67 -16.79 -3.46
CA LEU A 6 8.62 -15.97 -4.07
C LEU A 6 8.75 -14.54 -3.53
N MET A 7 8.76 -13.56 -4.42
CA MET A 7 8.71 -12.14 -4.10
C MET A 7 7.50 -11.53 -4.79
N VAL A 8 6.74 -10.72 -4.05
CA VAL A 8 5.60 -9.96 -4.57
C VAL A 8 5.90 -8.49 -4.36
N THR A 9 5.72 -7.68 -5.39
CA THR A 9 5.90 -6.23 -5.33
C THR A 9 4.91 -5.52 -6.24
N HIS A 10 4.65 -4.24 -5.92
CA HIS A 10 3.93 -3.29 -6.76
C HIS A 10 4.88 -2.36 -7.55
N ASP A 11 6.20 -2.55 -7.44
CA ASP A 11 7.19 -1.81 -8.23
C ASP A 11 7.04 -2.12 -9.72
N ASP A 12 7.48 -1.18 -10.56
CA ASP A 12 7.54 -1.40 -12.00
C ASP A 12 8.65 -2.40 -12.38
N TYR A 13 8.70 -2.71 -13.69
CA TYR A 13 9.62 -3.72 -14.23
C TYR A 13 11.11 -3.40 -14.01
N SER A 14 11.48 -2.16 -13.67
CA SER A 14 12.86 -1.78 -13.36
C SER A 14 13.45 -2.55 -12.18
N VAL A 15 12.61 -3.13 -11.31
CA VAL A 15 13.07 -4.01 -10.21
C VAL A 15 13.89 -5.19 -10.72
N MET A 16 13.67 -5.64 -11.96
CA MET A 16 14.44 -6.71 -12.59
C MET A 16 15.92 -6.39 -12.78
N SER A 17 16.31 -5.12 -12.77
CA SER A 17 17.72 -4.71 -12.78
C SER A 17 18.47 -5.14 -11.51
N LYS A 18 17.74 -5.35 -10.40
CA LYS A 18 18.28 -5.73 -9.09
C LYS A 18 18.26 -7.24 -8.86
N LEU A 19 17.71 -8.02 -9.80
CA LEU A 19 17.51 -9.47 -9.67
C LEU A 19 18.40 -10.26 -10.65
N PRO A 20 18.86 -11.47 -10.30
CA PRO A 20 19.64 -12.30 -11.20
C PRO A 20 18.80 -12.77 -12.41
N ARG A 21 18.96 -12.10 -13.56
CA ARG A 21 18.13 -12.31 -14.77
C ARG A 21 17.99 -13.76 -15.21
N GLU A 22 19.04 -14.56 -15.08
CA GLU A 22 19.06 -15.98 -15.49
C GLU A 22 18.33 -16.92 -14.54
N LYS A 23 18.00 -16.46 -13.32
CA LYS A 23 17.42 -17.28 -12.24
C LYS A 23 16.09 -16.74 -11.73
N THR A 24 15.58 -15.66 -12.32
CA THR A 24 14.35 -14.99 -11.90
C THR A 24 13.30 -15.10 -13.00
N SER A 25 12.14 -15.65 -12.66
CA SER A 25 10.95 -15.63 -13.51
C SER A 25 9.97 -14.59 -12.98
N VAL A 26 9.36 -13.83 -13.88
CA VAL A 26 8.44 -12.73 -13.56
C VAL A 26 7.05 -13.03 -14.08
N VAL A 27 6.05 -12.80 -13.24
CA VAL A 27 4.65 -12.76 -13.64
C VAL A 27 4.13 -11.37 -13.32
N THR A 28 3.65 -10.66 -14.34
CA THR A 28 3.00 -9.36 -14.17
C THR A 28 1.50 -9.55 -14.22
N VAL A 29 0.79 -9.10 -13.19
CA VAL A 29 -0.68 -9.15 -13.15
C VAL A 29 -1.22 -7.82 -13.62
N LEU A 30 -1.91 -7.84 -14.76
CA LEU A 30 -2.56 -6.66 -15.35
C LEU A 30 -4.07 -6.72 -15.13
N ARG A 31 -4.70 -5.55 -15.03
CA ARG A 31 -6.16 -5.37 -14.87
C ARG A 31 -6.63 -4.22 -15.75
N ASN A 32 -7.91 -4.20 -16.12
CA ASN A 32 -8.54 -3.05 -16.73
C ASN A 32 -8.23 -1.77 -15.90
N PRO A 33 -7.81 -0.67 -16.55
CA PRO A 33 -7.37 0.53 -15.84
C PRO A 33 -8.48 1.19 -15.02
N LEU A 34 -9.74 1.16 -15.49
CA LEU A 34 -10.88 1.72 -14.75
C LEU A 34 -11.14 0.92 -13.48
N ASP A 35 -11.19 -0.40 -13.60
CA ASP A 35 -11.37 -1.27 -12.44
C ASP A 35 -10.23 -1.13 -11.42
N ARG A 36 -9.00 -0.88 -11.90
CA ARG A 36 -7.84 -0.62 -11.03
C ARG A 36 -8.02 0.69 -10.26
N VAL A 37 -8.54 1.74 -10.91
CA VAL A 37 -8.82 3.02 -10.26
C VAL A 37 -9.91 2.87 -9.21
N PHE A 38 -11.04 2.24 -9.54
CA PHE A 38 -12.14 2.03 -8.58
C PHE A 38 -11.71 1.20 -7.38
N SER A 39 -11.03 0.07 -7.62
CA SER A 39 -10.52 -0.77 -6.53
C SER A 39 -9.52 -0.03 -5.64
N THR A 40 -8.69 0.83 -6.22
CA THR A 40 -7.73 1.66 -5.48
C THR A 40 -8.45 2.70 -4.61
N TYR A 41 -9.48 3.34 -5.14
CA TYR A 41 -10.32 4.30 -4.43
C TYR A 41 -11.04 3.64 -3.26
N GLU A 42 -11.78 2.54 -3.52
CA GLU A 42 -12.53 1.80 -2.51
C GLU A 42 -11.63 1.33 -1.36
N PHE A 43 -10.48 0.76 -1.71
CA PHE A 43 -9.51 0.32 -0.72
C PHE A 43 -8.93 1.49 0.09
N SER A 44 -8.72 2.66 -0.54
CA SER A 44 -8.24 3.86 0.18
C SER A 44 -9.27 4.34 1.20
N VAL A 45 -10.56 4.33 0.84
CA VAL A 45 -11.67 4.66 1.75
C VAL A 45 -11.75 3.65 2.89
N GLU A 46 -11.71 2.35 2.59
CA GLU A 46 -11.77 1.29 3.60
C GLU A 46 -10.63 1.42 4.62
N VAL A 47 -9.39 1.57 4.15
CA VAL A 47 -8.22 1.69 5.05
C VAL A 47 -8.28 2.99 5.85
N ALA A 48 -8.72 4.10 5.25
CA ALA A 48 -8.89 5.36 5.96
C ALA A 48 -9.97 5.28 7.06
N ALA A 49 -11.09 4.60 6.80
CA ALA A 49 -12.18 4.44 7.75
C ALA A 49 -11.76 3.67 9.02
N ARG A 50 -10.76 2.79 8.94
CA ARG A 50 -10.20 2.10 10.12
C ARG A 50 -9.62 3.07 11.16
N PHE A 51 -9.26 4.29 10.77
CA PHE A 51 -8.76 5.32 11.69
C PHE A 51 -9.86 6.06 12.45
N LEU A 52 -11.14 5.89 12.08
CA LEU A 52 -12.28 6.53 12.77
C LEU A 52 -12.52 5.96 14.18
N VAL A 53 -11.83 4.89 14.56
CA VAL A 53 -11.74 4.44 15.96
C VAL A 53 -11.06 5.47 16.86
N HIS A 54 -10.29 6.40 16.29
CA HIS A 54 -9.62 7.46 17.03
C HIS A 54 -10.52 8.70 17.17
N PRO A 55 -10.43 9.43 18.30
CA PRO A 55 -11.35 10.52 18.61
C PRO A 55 -11.18 11.75 17.71
N ASN A 56 -10.03 11.92 17.07
CA ASN A 56 -9.76 13.01 16.15
C ASN A 56 -8.60 12.70 15.20
N LEU A 57 -8.45 13.54 14.19
CA LEU A 57 -7.42 13.42 13.15
C LEU A 57 -6.00 13.43 13.73
N THR A 58 -5.75 14.24 14.77
CA THR A 58 -4.44 14.31 15.43
C THR A 58 -4.05 12.98 16.07
N SER A 59 -4.98 12.36 16.81
CA SER A 59 -4.80 11.06 17.43
C SER A 59 -4.54 9.97 16.38
N ALA A 60 -5.34 9.95 15.30
CA ALA A 60 -5.17 9.02 14.19
C ALA A 60 -3.80 9.17 13.48
N THR A 61 -3.33 10.41 13.30
CA THR A 61 -2.05 10.70 12.64
C THR A 61 -0.86 10.28 13.50
N GLN A 62 -0.92 10.54 14.81
CA GLN A 62 0.12 10.07 15.75
C GLN A 62 0.20 8.54 15.79
N MET A 63 -0.95 7.85 15.81
CA MET A 63 -0.98 6.39 15.79
C MET A 63 -0.43 5.81 14.49
N THR A 64 -0.73 6.45 13.35
CA THR A 64 -0.13 6.09 12.06
C THR A 64 1.39 6.14 12.09
N HIS A 65 1.96 7.21 12.66
CA HIS A 65 3.42 7.35 12.77
C HIS A 65 4.03 6.26 13.65
N LYS A 66 3.38 5.93 14.78
CA LYS A 66 3.80 4.83 15.68
C LYS A 66 3.71 3.46 15.00
N LEU A 67 2.72 3.23 14.16
CA LEU A 67 2.56 1.98 13.41
C LEU A 67 3.68 1.83 12.36
N ARG A 68 3.98 2.90 11.62
CA ARG A 68 5.11 2.93 10.67
C ARG A 68 6.44 2.63 11.36
N SER A 69 6.71 3.24 12.52
CA SER A 69 7.98 3.03 13.23
C SER A 69 8.15 1.63 13.82
N LYS A 70 7.06 0.89 14.08
CA LYS A 70 7.09 -0.47 14.65
C LYS A 70 7.09 -1.57 13.59
N SER A 71 6.71 -1.25 12.35
CA SER A 71 6.63 -2.21 11.27
C SER A 71 8.02 -2.54 10.73
N ARG A 72 8.42 -3.82 10.78
CA ARG A 72 9.57 -4.34 10.01
C ARG A 72 9.23 -4.63 8.54
N GLY A 73 7.95 -4.55 8.18
CA GLY A 73 7.45 -4.76 6.82
C GLY A 73 7.03 -3.46 6.13
N VAL A 74 6.81 -3.53 4.82
CA VAL A 74 6.28 -2.41 4.05
C VAL A 74 4.78 -2.27 4.34
N SER A 75 4.35 -1.14 4.92
CA SER A 75 2.94 -0.87 5.16
C SER A 75 2.24 -0.44 3.87
N THR A 76 0.94 -0.71 3.74
CA THR A 76 0.08 -0.09 2.73
C THR A 76 0.26 1.43 2.69
N LEU A 77 0.50 2.05 3.84
CA LEU A 77 0.70 3.50 3.95
C LEU A 77 2.04 3.96 3.36
N ASP A 78 2.94 3.05 2.98
CA ASP A 78 4.25 3.37 2.41
C ASP A 78 4.31 3.08 0.91
N ILE A 79 3.28 2.43 0.35
CA ILE A 79 3.23 1.96 -1.04
C ILE A 79 2.41 2.93 -1.90
N TRP A 80 2.85 3.17 -3.13
CA TRP A 80 2.07 3.94 -4.11
C TRP A 80 0.86 3.12 -4.62
N PRO A 81 -0.33 3.70 -4.78
CA PRO A 81 -0.68 5.12 -4.55
C PRO A 81 -1.21 5.40 -3.13
N TRP A 82 -1.44 4.37 -2.32
CA TRP A 82 -2.12 4.47 -1.02
C TRP A 82 -1.40 5.33 0.01
N LYS A 83 -0.08 5.47 -0.08
CA LYS A 83 0.71 6.43 0.70
C LYS A 83 0.16 7.85 0.66
N TYR A 84 -0.48 8.24 -0.44
CA TYR A 84 -1.08 9.55 -0.62
C TYR A 84 -2.60 9.51 -0.43
N LEU A 85 -3.25 8.49 -0.99
CA LEU A 85 -4.70 8.40 -0.98
C LEU A 85 -5.27 8.12 0.41
N VAL A 86 -4.65 7.25 1.21
CA VAL A 86 -5.18 6.92 2.55
C VAL A 86 -5.14 8.13 3.49
N PRO A 87 -4.04 8.91 3.59
CA PRO A 87 -4.05 10.15 4.37
C PRO A 87 -5.10 11.14 3.90
N TRP A 88 -5.25 11.33 2.58
CA TRP A 88 -6.25 12.25 2.01
C TRP A 88 -7.68 11.82 2.34
N MET A 89 -8.03 10.55 2.13
CA MET A 89 -9.35 10.02 2.49
C MET A 89 -9.61 10.12 3.99
N ARG A 90 -8.60 9.91 4.83
CA ARG A 90 -8.75 10.05 6.28
C ARG A 90 -9.08 11.49 6.65
N GLU A 91 -8.41 12.47 6.07
CA GLU A 91 -8.71 13.88 6.30
C GLU A 91 -10.15 14.22 5.88
N ASP A 92 -10.59 13.74 4.70
CA ASP A 92 -11.98 13.91 4.24
C ASP A 92 -12.99 13.27 5.21
N LEU A 93 -12.72 12.06 5.70
CA LEU A 93 -13.61 11.35 6.62
C LEU A 93 -13.73 12.03 7.99
N PHE A 94 -12.66 12.63 8.52
CA PHE A 94 -12.71 13.37 9.79
C PHE A 94 -13.32 14.77 9.66
N ALA A 95 -13.48 15.28 8.43
CA ALA A 95 -14.14 16.57 8.16
C ALA A 95 -15.66 16.45 8.02
N ARG A 96 -16.21 15.22 8.03
CA ARG A 96 -17.64 14.91 7.94
C ARG A 96 -18.23 14.66 9.32
#